data_AF-A0A502MUV0-F1
#
_entry.id   AF-A0A502MUV0-F1
#
_cell.length_a   1.000
_cell.length_b   1.000
_cell.length_c   1.000
_cell.angle_alpha   90.00
_cell.angle_beta   90.00
_cell.angle_gamma   90.00
#
_symmetry.space_group_name_H-M   'P 1'
#
loop_
_entity.id
_entity.type
_entity.pdbx_description
1 polymer ?
#
loop_
_entity_poly.entity_id
_entity_poly.type
_entity_poly.pdbx_seq_one_letter_code
_entity_poly.pdbx_strand_id
1 'polypeptide(L)' 'MTANSPTAHYEEQAKNILKGELKRRGMTYAALAEKLKERGSHDTERNLANKISRGSFTAAFFMMCLDAIGVRQVSLEA' A
#
# COMPACT_ATOMS: atom_id res chain seq x y z
N MET A 1 -12.12 8.71 24.87
CA MET A 1 -12.94 7.78 24.06
C MET A 1 -12.47 7.88 22.63
N THR A 2 -11.47 7.08 22.21
CA THR A 2 -11.10 7.04 20.78
C THR A 2 -12.19 6.25 20.06
N ALA A 3 -13.03 6.96 19.30
CA ALA A 3 -13.99 6.32 18.41
C ALA A 3 -13.21 5.36 17.50
N ASN A 4 -13.45 4.06 17.66
CA ASN A 4 -12.86 3.06 16.79
C ASN A 4 -13.45 3.30 15.40
N SER A 5 -12.63 3.77 14.45
CA SER A 5 -13.11 4.07 13.11
C SER A 5 -13.79 2.82 12.52
N PRO A 6 -14.99 2.92 11.91
CA PRO A 6 -15.62 1.76 11.27
C PRO A 6 -14.75 1.15 10.17
N THR A 7 -13.76 1.90 9.67
CA THR A 7 -12.79 1.46 8.66
C THR A 7 -11.52 0.84 9.23
N ALA A 8 -11.29 0.88 10.55
CA ALA A 8 -10.00 0.49 11.14
C ALA A 8 -9.58 -0.95 10.78
N HIS A 9 -10.53 -1.90 10.78
CA HIS A 9 -10.28 -3.27 10.33
C HIS A 9 -9.87 -3.32 8.84
N TYR A 10 -10.55 -2.57 7.98
CA TYR A 10 -10.27 -2.53 6.54
C TYR A 10 -8.95 -1.82 6.22
N GLU A 11 -8.55 -0.80 6.99
CA GLU A 11 -7.25 -0.15 6.88
C GLU A 11 -6.10 -1.11 7.21
N GLU A 12 -6.28 -1.91 8.27
CA GLU A 12 -5.35 -2.98 8.65
C GLU A 12 -5.28 -4.06 7.56
N GLN A 13 -6.42 -4.49 7.03
CA GLN A 13 -6.48 -5.47 5.95
C GLN A 13 -5.80 -4.96 4.68
N ALA A 14 -6.11 -3.72 4.25
CA ALA A 14 -5.55 -3.12 3.04
C ALA A 14 -4.02 -3.00 3.09
N LYS A 15 -3.46 -2.54 4.23
CA LYS A 15 -2.00 -2.47 4.37
C LYS A 15 -1.36 -3.84 4.41
N ASN A 16 -2.01 -4.85 5.02
CA ASN A 16 -1.48 -6.20 5.09
C ASN A 16 -1.49 -6.88 3.72
N ILE A 17 -2.54 -6.67 2.92
CA ILE A 17 -2.58 -7.10 1.51
C ILE A 17 -1.43 -6.46 0.74
N LEU A 18 -1.27 -5.13 0.80
CA LEU A 18 -0.19 -4.44 0.06
C LEU A 18 1.20 -4.95 0.48
N LYS A 19 1.45 -5.08 1.78
CA LYS A 19 2.72 -5.63 2.30
C LYS A 19 2.95 -7.07 1.85
N GLY A 20 1.90 -7.88 1.84
CA GLY A 20 1.95 -9.26 1.35
C GLY A 20 2.32 -9.34 -0.13
N GLU A 21 1.72 -8.49 -0.97
CA GLU A 21 2.03 -8.42 -2.40
C GLU A 21 3.47 -7.96 -2.68
N LEU A 22 3.98 -7.00 -1.89
CA LEU A 22 5.37 -6.55 -1.94
C LEU A 22 6.33 -7.67 -1.55
N LYS A 23 6.05 -8.35 -0.43
CA LYS A 23 6.86 -9.48 0.05
C LYS A 23 6.90 -10.62 -0.96
N ARG A 24 5.76 -11.00 -1.53
CA ARG A 24 5.65 -12.06 -2.56
C ARG A 24 6.48 -11.74 -3.82
N ARG A 25 6.73 -10.47 -4.11
CA ARG A 25 7.53 -9.99 -5.24
C ARG A 25 8.96 -9.62 -4.88
N GLY A 26 9.37 -9.79 -3.62
CA GLY A 26 10.69 -9.36 -3.15
C GLY A 26 10.92 -7.85 -3.27
N MET A 27 9.86 -7.03 -3.21
CA MET A 27 9.95 -5.60 -3.44
C MET A 27 10.06 -4.81 -2.13
N THR A 28 11.04 -3.90 -2.08
CA THR A 28 11.24 -2.97 -0.96
C THR A 28 10.39 -1.70 -1.13
N TYR A 29 10.23 -0.92 -0.06
CA TYR A 29 9.58 0.39 -0.16
C TYR A 29 10.40 1.37 -1.00
N ALA A 30 11.74 1.33 -0.93
CA ALA A 30 12.59 2.08 -1.85
C ALA A 30 12.27 1.78 -3.32
N ALA A 31 12.22 0.49 -3.69
CA ALA A 31 11.93 0.08 -5.06
C ALA A 31 10.51 0.47 -5.50
N LEU A 32 9.52 0.35 -4.60
CA LEU A 32 8.17 0.84 -4.87
C LEU A 32 8.15 2.36 -5.08
N ALA A 33 8.85 3.14 -4.25
CA ALA A 33 8.93 4.58 -4.40
C ALA A 33 9.50 5.00 -5.76
N GLU A 34 10.59 4.36 -6.22
CA GLU A 34 11.14 4.62 -7.56
C GLU A 34 10.13 4.30 -8.68
N LYS A 35 9.43 3.15 -8.61
CA LYS A 35 8.40 2.80 -9.59
C LYS A 35 7.20 3.76 -9.59
N LEU A 36 6.85 4.30 -8.42
CA LEU A 36 5.76 5.27 -8.31
C LEU A 36 6.15 6.64 -8.91
N LYS A 37 7.44 6.99 -8.97
CA LYS A 37 7.92 8.20 -9.67
C LYS A 37 7.67 8.16 -11.16
N GLU A 38 7.81 6.99 -11.79
CA GLU A 38 7.48 6.79 -13.21
C GLU A 38 5.99 7.07 -13.48
N ARG A 39 5.15 7.07 -12.44
CA ARG A 39 3.70 7.34 -12.49
C ARG A 39 3.31 8.71 -11.91
N GLY A 40 4.29 9.60 -11.68
CA GLY A 40 4.07 10.96 -11.21
C GLY A 40 3.92 11.12 -9.69
N SER A 41 4.17 10.06 -8.90
CA SER A 41 4.21 10.19 -7.44
C SER A 41 5.62 10.52 -6.95
N HIS A 42 5.75 11.51 -6.09
CA HIS A 42 7.04 11.96 -5.54
C HIS A 42 7.23 11.55 -4.07
N ASP A 43 6.54 10.49 -3.63
CA ASP A 43 6.71 9.95 -2.28
C ASP A 43 8.14 9.41 -2.09
N THR A 44 8.82 9.85 -1.02
CA THR A 44 10.07 9.22 -0.56
C THR A 44 9.78 7.87 0.08
N GLU A 45 10.78 6.98 0.16
CA GLU A 45 10.65 5.70 0.86
C GLU A 45 10.07 5.85 2.28
N ARG A 46 10.55 6.85 3.04
CA ARG A 46 10.08 7.11 4.40
C ARG A 46 8.61 7.55 4.43
N ASN A 47 8.21 8.46 3.54
CA ASN A 47 6.81 8.91 3.45
C ASN A 47 5.90 7.76 3.04
N LEU A 48 6.35 6.94 2.10
CA LEU A 48 5.66 5.77 1.61
C LEU A 48 5.47 4.73 2.73
N ALA A 49 6.53 4.40 3.46
CA ALA A 49 6.49 3.48 4.60
C ALA A 49 5.50 3.97 5.67
N ASN A 50 5.53 5.27 6.01
CA ASN A 50 4.60 5.86 6.97
C ASN A 50 3.15 5.80 6.48
N LYS A 51 2.90 6.09 5.19
CA LYS A 51 1.58 6.06 4.57
C LYS A 51 1.00 4.64 4.56
N ILE A 52 1.80 3.65 4.13
CA ILE A 52 1.40 2.23 4.14
C ILE A 52 1.20 1.75 5.58
N SER A 53 2.06 2.13 6.52
CA SER A 53 1.96 1.72 7.93
C SER A 53 0.65 2.19 8.58
N ARG A 54 0.20 3.42 8.27
CA ARG A 54 -1.07 3.97 8.75
C ARG A 54 -2.31 3.29 8.17
N GLY A 55 -2.23 2.69 6.98
CA GLY A 55 -3.35 1.97 6.35
C GLY A 55 -4.48 2.84 5.79
N SER A 56 -4.62 4.09 6.22
CA SER A 56 -5.61 5.06 5.74
C SER A 56 -5.27 5.74 4.41
N PHE A 57 -4.68 5.00 3.47
CA PHE A 57 -4.44 5.50 2.11
C PHE A 57 -5.67 5.34 1.23
N THR A 58 -5.77 6.15 0.18
CA THR A 58 -6.90 6.09 -0.75
C THR A 58 -6.86 4.82 -1.60
N ALA A 59 -8.02 4.35 -2.06
CA ALA A 59 -8.11 3.24 -3.00
C ALA A 59 -7.32 3.51 -4.30
N ALA A 60 -7.31 4.75 -4.81
CA ALA A 60 -6.53 5.13 -5.97
C ALA A 60 -5.01 4.92 -5.76
N PHE A 61 -4.49 5.30 -4.58
CA PHE A 61 -3.10 5.05 -4.24
C PHE A 61 -2.80 3.54 -4.12
N PHE A 62 -3.71 2.77 -3.51
CA PHE A 62 -3.58 1.31 -3.44
C PHE A 62 -3.48 0.70 -4.85
N MET A 63 -4.39 1.04 -5.75
CA MET A 63 -4.39 0.58 -7.14
C MET A 63 -3.12 0.98 -7.89
N MET A 64 -2.62 2.20 -7.67
CA MET A 64 -1.36 2.66 -8.25
C MET A 64 -0.17 1.83 -7.78
N CYS A 65 -0.09 1.49 -6.50
CA CYS A 65 0.93 0.59 -5.96
C CYS A 65 0.82 -0.81 -6.59
N LEU A 66 -0.38 -1.38 -6.64
CA LEU A 66 -0.62 -2.70 -7.25
C LEU A 66 -0.18 -2.73 -8.72
N ASP A 67 -0.55 -1.72 -9.51
CA ASP A 67 -0.16 -1.62 -10.91
C ASP A 67 1.35 -1.40 -11.09
N ALA A 68 1.98 -0.58 -10.25
CA ALA A 68 3.43 -0.37 -10.27
C ALA A 68 4.22 -1.66 -10.04
N ILE A 69 3.68 -2.59 -9.23
CA ILE A 69 4.32 -3.87 -8.91
C ILE A 69 3.77 -5.05 -9.73
N GLY A 70 2.90 -4.79 -10.71
CA GLY A 70 2.35 -5.81 -11.60
C GLY A 70 1.36 -6.77 -10.93
N VAL A 71 0.64 -6.33 -9.89
CA VAL A 71 -0.50 -7.06 -9.34
C VAL A 71 -1.73 -6.79 -10.20
N ARG A 72 -2.44 -7.86 -10.57
CA ARG A 72 -3.70 -7.78 -11.33
C ARG A 72 -4.94 -8.12 -10.52
N GLN A 73 -4.77 -8.84 -9.43
CA GLN A 73 -5.84 -9.20 -8.50
C GLN A 73 -5.28 -9.37 -7.09
N VAL A 74 -6.11 -9.06 -6.10
CA VAL A 74 -5.86 -9.34 -4.68
C VAL A 74 -7.07 -10.03 -4.09
N SER A 75 -6.85 -10.96 -3.17
CA SER A 75 -7.92 -11.57 -2.37
C SER A 75 -8.08 -10.80 -1.07
N LEU A 76 -9.32 -10.62 -0.63
CA LEU A 76 -9.63 -10.14 0.72
C LEU A 76 -9.50 -11.26 1.76
N GLU A 77 -9.57 -12.51 1.30
CA GLU A 77 -9.44 -13.72 2.10
C GLU A 77 -8.00 -14.23 1.96
N ALA A 78 -7.30 -14.39 3.09
CA ALA A 78 -5.98 -14.99 3.16
C ALA A 78 -6.08 -16.45 3.60
#